data_AF-A0A936SL66-F1
#
_entry.id   AF-A0A936SL66-F1
#
_cell.length_a   1.000
_cell.length_b   1.000
_cell.length_c   1.000
_cell.angle_alpha   90.00
_cell.angle_beta   90.00
_cell.angle_gamma   90.00
#
_symmetry.space_group_name_H-M   'P 1'
#
loop_
_entity.id
_entity.type
_entity.pdbx_description
1 polymer ?
#
loop_
_entity_poly.entity_id
_entity_poly.type
_entity_poly.pdbx_seq_one_letter_code
_entity_poly.pdbx_strand_id
1 'polypeptide(L)'
;MKRTPEEKLLNPRPGSKIAEARDFGIDLTQIVENLRLSPEKRIEKLQNAMIGFEDVLRVSEKWKIYDYDVQILSIDGLISAKESAGREKDQPGLKILYALREASLDEE
;
A
#
# COMPACT_ATOMS: atom_id res chain seq x y z
N MET A 1 -4.10 -19.89 27.82
CA MET A 1 -5.02 -19.57 26.72
C MET A 1 -4.28 -19.64 25.39
N LYS A 2 -4.90 -20.14 24.32
CA LYS A 2 -4.28 -20.19 22.98
C LYS A 2 -4.39 -18.80 22.34
N ARG A 3 -3.27 -18.22 21.91
CA ARG A 3 -3.27 -16.89 21.25
C ARG A 3 -4.12 -16.91 19.98
N THR A 4 -4.90 -15.86 19.75
CA THR A 4 -5.68 -15.69 18.52
C THR A 4 -4.77 -15.45 17.31
N PRO A 5 -5.25 -15.64 16.07
CA PRO A 5 -4.50 -15.25 14.88
C PRO A 5 -4.07 -13.78 14.89
N GLU A 6 -4.96 -12.87 15.32
CA GLU A 6 -4.68 -11.43 15.40
C GLU A 6 -3.58 -11.12 16.43
N GLU A 7 -3.64 -11.71 17.63
CA GLU A 7 -2.60 -11.54 18.65
C GLU A 7 -1.23 -12.03 18.18
N LYS A 8 -1.19 -13.09 17.38
CA LYS A 8 0.06 -13.62 16.83
C LYS A 8 0.69 -12.68 15.79
N LEU A 9 -0.14 -11.95 15.05
CA LEU A 9 0.31 -10.97 14.04
C LEU A 9 0.77 -9.66 14.68
N LEU A 10 0.02 -9.16 15.68
CA LEU A 10 0.37 -7.95 16.42
C LEU A 10 1.59 -8.15 17.33
N ASN A 11 1.70 -9.34 17.93
CA ASN A 11 2.77 -9.69 18.87
C ASN A 11 3.44 -11.01 18.46
N PRO A 12 4.20 -11.01 17.34
CA PRO A 12 4.88 -12.20 16.88
C PRO A 12 5.96 -12.61 17.89
N ARG A 13 6.12 -13.93 18.10
CA ARG A 13 7.20 -14.41 18.97
C ARG A 13 8.54 -14.17 18.27
N PRO A 14 9.58 -13.70 18.99
CA PRO A 14 10.93 -13.65 18.45
C PRO A 14 11.32 -15.00 17.82
N GLY A 15 11.94 -14.97 16.64
CA GLY A 15 12.33 -16.17 15.88
C GLY A 15 11.19 -16.95 15.22
N SER A 16 9.94 -16.49 15.32
CA SER A 16 8.83 -17.11 14.56
C SER A 16 8.79 -16.62 13.11
N LYS A 17 8.17 -17.39 12.21
CA LYS A 17 7.97 -17.00 10.80
C LYS A 17 7.19 -15.69 10.63
N ILE A 18 6.30 -15.36 11.58
CA ILE A 18 5.58 -14.08 11.56
C ILE A 18 6.53 -12.93 11.93
N ALA A 19 7.44 -13.13 12.89
CA ALA A 19 8.46 -12.14 13.21
C ALA A 19 9.41 -11.94 12.03
N GLU A 20 9.86 -13.03 11.41
CA GLU A 20 10.71 -12.99 10.21
C GLU A 20 10.03 -12.24 9.04
N ALA A 21 8.74 -12.47 8.80
CA ALA A 21 7.99 -11.74 7.78
C ALA A 21 7.91 -10.23 8.10
N ARG A 22 7.64 -9.85 9.35
CA ARG A 22 7.65 -8.46 9.78
C ARG A 22 9.01 -7.82 9.58
N ASP A 23 10.08 -8.50 10.00
CA ASP A 23 11.45 -8.00 9.94
C ASP A 23 11.94 -7.92 8.48
N PHE A 24 11.42 -8.76 7.59
CA PHE A 24 11.60 -8.64 6.13
C PHE A 24 10.85 -7.44 5.51
N GLY A 25 9.91 -6.83 6.24
CA GLY A 25 9.11 -5.70 5.77
C GLY A 25 7.73 -6.08 5.21
N ILE A 26 7.24 -7.30 5.44
CA ILE A 26 5.86 -7.67 5.12
C ILE A 26 4.90 -6.90 6.04
N ASP A 27 3.92 -6.23 5.43
CA ASP A 27 2.89 -5.48 6.15
C ASP A 27 1.85 -6.41 6.79
N LEU A 28 2.07 -6.75 8.05
CA LEU A 28 1.15 -7.54 8.86
C LEU A 28 -0.08 -6.76 9.32
N THR A 29 -0.02 -5.42 9.35
CA THR A 29 -1.14 -4.56 9.75
C THR A 29 -2.30 -4.74 8.78
N GLN A 30 -2.01 -4.84 7.48
CA GLN A 30 -3.04 -5.08 6.48
C GLN A 30 -3.76 -6.42 6.69
N ILE A 31 -3.04 -7.46 7.11
CA ILE A 31 -3.59 -8.78 7.40
C ILE A 31 -4.50 -8.71 8.63
N VAL A 32 -4.05 -8.02 9.68
CA VAL A 32 -4.84 -7.80 10.90
C VAL A 32 -6.15 -7.07 10.58
N GLU A 33 -6.11 -5.98 9.81
CA GLU A 33 -7.31 -5.26 9.38
C GLU A 33 -8.29 -6.17 8.65
N ASN A 34 -7.80 -7.02 7.74
CA ASN A 34 -8.64 -7.94 6.99
C ASN A 34 -9.26 -9.03 7.87
N LEU A 35 -8.61 -9.45 8.95
CA LEU A 35 -9.18 -10.40 9.91
C LEU A 35 -10.37 -9.81 10.69
N ARG A 36 -10.44 -8.48 10.83
CA ARG A 36 -11.57 -7.78 11.46
C ARG A 36 -12.79 -7.66 10.54
N LEU A 37 -12.62 -7.94 9.24
CA LEU A 37 -13.68 -7.87 8.24
C LEU A 37 -14.38 -9.23 8.08
N SER A 38 -15.70 -9.20 7.92
CA SER A 38 -16.45 -10.36 7.46
C SER A 38 -16.02 -10.76 6.03
N PRO A 39 -16.27 -12.00 5.60
CA PRO A 39 -15.99 -12.43 4.23
C PRO A 39 -16.58 -11.49 3.16
N GLU A 40 -17.82 -11.04 3.37
CA GLU A 40 -18.53 -10.15 2.44
C GLU A 40 -17.83 -8.80 2.34
N LYS A 41 -17.46 -8.21 3.48
CA LYS A 41 -16.73 -6.94 3.53
C LYS A 41 -15.34 -7.04 2.91
N ARG A 42 -14.70 -8.22 2.98
CA ARG A 42 -13.42 -8.45 2.28
C ARG A 42 -13.60 -8.48 0.77
N ILE A 43 -14.67 -9.09 0.26
CA ILE A 43 -14.99 -9.10 -1.16
C ILE A 43 -15.28 -7.68 -1.65
N GLU A 44 -16.11 -6.93 -0.93
CA GLU A 44 -16.41 -5.52 -1.25
C GLU A 44 -15.13 -4.67 -1.30
N LYS A 45 -14.26 -4.80 -0.29
CA LYS A 45 -12.95 -4.12 -0.27
C LYS A 45 -12.10 -4.47 -1.48
N LEU A 46 -12.07 -5.74 -1.90
CA LEU A 46 -11.33 -6.17 -3.09
C LEU A 46 -11.92 -5.61 -4.39
N GLN A 47 -13.24 -5.60 -4.52
CA GLN A 47 -13.92 -5.03 -5.68
C GLN A 47 -13.66 -3.53 -5.80
N ASN A 48 -13.73 -2.79 -4.69
CA ASN A 48 -13.41 -1.37 -4.66
C ASN A 48 -11.95 -1.10 -5.06
N ALA A 49 -11.02 -1.95 -4.63
CA ALA A 49 -9.62 -1.85 -5.02
C ALA A 49 -9.40 -2.12 -6.53
N MET A 50 -10.19 -3.01 -7.14
CA MET A 50 -10.10 -3.28 -8.58
C MET A 50 -10.59 -2.11 -9.44
N ILE A 51 -11.62 -1.38 -9.00
CA ILE A 51 -12.21 -0.26 -9.75
C ILE A 51 -11.16 0.84 -10.00
N GLY A 52 -10.23 1.07 -9.08
CA GLY A 52 -9.17 2.07 -9.25
C GLY A 52 -7.95 1.61 -10.07
N PHE A 53 -7.83 0.32 -10.42
CA PHE A 53 -6.60 -0.19 -11.03
C PHE A 53 -6.39 0.32 -12.46
N GLU A 54 -7.46 0.45 -13.24
CA GLU A 54 -7.38 0.97 -14.61
C GLU A 54 -6.99 2.46 -14.63
N ASP A 55 -7.53 3.25 -13.71
CA ASP A 55 -7.18 4.65 -13.56
C ASP A 55 -5.70 4.81 -13.16
N VAL A 56 -5.22 3.96 -12.25
CA VAL A 56 -3.81 3.89 -11.85
C VAL A 56 -2.90 3.50 -13.01
N LEU A 57 -3.31 2.56 -13.86
CA LEU A 57 -2.55 2.21 -15.07
C LEU A 57 -2.49 3.36 -16.08
N ARG A 58 -3.55 4.16 -16.20
CA ARG A 58 -3.59 5.29 -17.13
C ARG A 58 -2.55 6.37 -16.81
N VAL A 59 -2.24 6.54 -15.53
CA VAL A 59 -1.28 7.52 -15.01
C VAL A 59 0.11 6.92 -14.75
N SER A 60 0.36 5.72 -15.28
CA SER A 60 1.66 5.08 -15.22
C SER A 60 2.54 5.48 -16.40
N GLU A 61 3.83 5.61 -16.14
CA GLU A 61 4.85 5.98 -17.10
C GLU A 61 5.80 4.81 -17.31
N LYS A 62 6.28 4.66 -18.54
CA LYS A 62 7.31 3.68 -18.88
C LYS A 62 8.67 4.33 -18.81
N TRP A 63 9.54 3.77 -17.99
CA TRP A 63 10.89 4.22 -17.78
C TRP A 63 11.87 3.09 -18.10
N LYS A 64 13.04 3.44 -18.61
CA LYS A 64 14.17 2.53 -18.69
C LYS A 64 15.08 2.83 -17.51
N ILE A 65 15.11 1.94 -16.53
CA ILE A 65 15.99 2.05 -15.36
C ILE A 65 17.03 0.93 -15.47
N TYR A 66 18.29 1.32 -15.68
CA TYR A 66 19.35 0.41 -16.12
C TYR A 66 18.96 -0.29 -17.44
N ASP A 67 19.03 -1.62 -17.48
CA ASP A 67 18.67 -2.44 -18.64
C ASP A 67 17.22 -2.98 -18.58
N TYR A 68 16.40 -2.48 -17.66
CA TYR A 68 15.02 -2.93 -17.45
C TYR A 68 14.01 -1.88 -17.87
N ASP A 69 13.04 -2.30 -18.69
CA ASP A 69 11.82 -1.53 -18.93
C ASP A 69 10.88 -1.73 -17.74
N VAL A 70 10.63 -0.63 -17.02
CA VAL A 70 9.78 -0.62 -15.84
C VAL A 70 8.60 0.32 -16.05
N GLN A 71 7.47 -0.02 -15.44
CA GLN A 71 6.28 0.81 -15.41
C GLN A 71 6.14 1.37 -14.00
N ILE A 72 6.27 2.69 -13.87
CA ILE A 72 6.19 3.41 -12.60
C ILE A 72 4.97 4.31 -12.59
N LEU A 73 4.46 4.65 -11.42
CA LEU A 73 3.41 5.67 -11.31
C LEU A 73 4.04 7.06 -11.29
N SER A 74 3.43 7.99 -12.02
CA SER A 74 3.75 9.41 -11.87
C SER A 74 3.45 9.89 -10.44
N ILE A 75 3.92 11.08 -10.06
CA ILE A 75 3.62 11.66 -8.75
C ILE A 75 2.09 11.78 -8.56
N ASP A 76 1.37 12.29 -9.56
CA ASP A 76 -0.09 12.37 -9.52
C ASP A 76 -0.75 10.99 -9.45
N GLY A 77 -0.18 9.99 -10.14
CA GLY A 77 -0.65 8.61 -10.05
C GLY A 77 -0.49 8.01 -8.66
N LEU A 78 0.63 8.28 -7.98
CA LEU A 78 0.87 7.86 -6.60
C LEU A 78 -0.06 8.54 -5.61
N ILE A 79 -0.35 9.83 -5.80
CA ILE A 79 -1.30 10.59 -4.98
C ILE A 79 -2.69 9.97 -5.13
N SER A 80 -3.19 9.86 -6.37
CA SER A 80 -4.50 9.30 -6.68
C SER A 80 -4.67 7.89 -6.09
N ALA A 81 -3.68 7.01 -6.29
CA ALA A 81 -3.71 5.65 -5.76
C ALA A 81 -3.81 5.61 -4.22
N LYS A 82 -3.08 6.49 -3.52
CA LYS A 82 -3.08 6.55 -2.05
C LYS A 82 -4.36 7.15 -1.49
N GLU A 83 -4.92 8.16 -2.14
CA GLU A 83 -6.21 8.74 -1.75
C GLU A 83 -7.35 7.75 -1.92
N SER A 84 -7.39 7.03 -3.06
CA SER A 84 -8.37 5.97 -3.28
C SER A 84 -8.22 4.81 -2.29
N ALA A 85 -7.01 4.51 -1.84
CA ALA A 85 -6.78 3.48 -0.82
C ALA A 85 -7.33 3.90 0.56
N GLY A 86 -7.38 5.21 0.86
CA GLY A 86 -7.98 5.76 2.08
C GLY A 86 -7.36 5.26 3.40
N ARG A 87 -6.11 4.77 3.38
CA ARG A 87 -5.47 4.19 4.57
C ARG A 87 -4.82 5.28 5.41
N GLU A 88 -5.06 5.27 6.72
CA GLU A 88 -4.50 6.27 7.64
C GLU A 88 -2.96 6.32 7.58
N LYS A 89 -2.31 5.17 7.41
CA LYS A 89 -0.83 5.07 7.27
C LYS A 89 -0.27 5.79 6.03
N ASP A 90 -1.09 6.08 5.02
CA ASP A 90 -0.64 6.77 3.81
C ASP A 90 -0.53 8.29 4.00
N GLN A 91 -1.12 8.86 5.06
CA GLN A 91 -1.16 10.31 5.30
C GLN A 91 0.22 11.00 5.32
N PRO A 92 1.27 10.46 5.98
CA PRO A 92 2.60 11.05 5.91
C PRO A 92 3.18 11.03 4.50
N GLY A 93 2.97 9.94 3.76
CA GLY A 93 3.46 9.78 2.39
C GLY A 93 2.76 10.73 1.41
N LEU A 94 1.44 10.94 1.57
CA LEU A 94 0.68 11.89 0.77
C LEU A 94 1.22 13.32 0.89
N LYS A 95 1.57 13.77 2.11
CA LYS A 95 2.17 15.09 2.31
C LYS A 95 3.48 15.27 1.54
N ILE A 96 4.33 14.24 1.53
CA ILE A 96 5.60 14.24 0.80
C ILE A 96 5.33 14.31 -0.71
N LEU A 97 4.39 13.52 -1.22
CA LEU A 97 4.05 13.50 -2.64
C LEU A 97 3.50 14.84 -3.12
N TYR A 98 2.65 15.49 -2.31
CA TYR A 98 2.16 16.83 -2.62
C TYR A 98 3.28 17.87 -2.68
N ALA A 99 4.21 17.84 -1.72
CA ALA A 99 5.37 18.73 -1.74
C ALA A 99 6.29 18.48 -2.95
N LEU A 100 6.49 17.21 -3.34
CA LEU A 100 7.26 16.86 -4.53
C LEU A 100 6.57 17.35 -5.81
N ARG A 101 5.24 17.23 -5.89
CA ARG A 101 4.47 17.75 -7.02
C ARG A 101 4.61 19.27 -7.15
N GLU A 102 4.47 20.00 -6.04
CA GLU A 102 4.66 21.46 -6.01
C GLU A 102 6.07 21.84 -6.47
N ALA A 103 7.10 21.18 -5.93
CA ALA A 103 8.48 21.45 -6.32
C ALA A 103 8.75 21.16 -7.81
N SER A 104 8.12 20.13 -8.40
CA SER A 104 8.29 19.83 -9.82
C SER A 104 7.65 20.85 -10.77
N LEU A 105 6.65 21.60 -10.30
CA LEU A 105 6.00 22.67 -11.10
C LEU A 105 6.79 23.98 -11.06
N ASP A 106 7.62 24.19 -10.04
CA ASP A 106 8.48 25.38 -9.91
C ASP A 106 9.74 25.31 -10.79
N GLU A 107 10.06 24.14 -11.36
CA GLU A 107 11.22 23.91 -12.22
C GLU A 107 10.94 24.06 -13.74
N GLU A 108 9.68 24.27 -14.15
CA GLU A 108 9.24 24.57 -15.54
C GLU A 108 9.11 26.08 -15.84
#